data_AF-A0A1Y4U9F1-F1
#
_entry.id   AF-A0A1Y4U9F1-F1
#
_cell.length_a   1.000
_cell.length_b   1.000
_cell.length_c   1.000
_cell.angle_alpha   90.00
_cell.angle_beta   90.00
_cell.angle_gamma   90.00
#
_symmetry.space_group_name_H-M   'P 1'
#
loop_
_entity.id
_entity.type
_entity.pdbx_description
1 polymer ?
#
loop_
_entity_poly.entity_id
_entity_poly.type
_entity_poly.pdbx_seq_one_letter_code
_entity_poly.pdbx_strand_id
1 'polypeptide(L)'
;MKLSLKNIGKIDTATVEINGITVIAGENNTGKSTVGKALFSIFNSFYDIDKRISLEKIDSVRNILDEMIRYVDHFNISKPVYNRKIKAISHIIVSEYEKNTFLKPEDIYN
;
A
#
# COMPACT_ATOMS: atom_id res chain seq x y z
N MET A 1 15.29 -18.62 -4.95
CA MET A 1 13.85 -18.29 -4.81
C MET A 1 13.04 -19.20 -5.73
N LYS A 2 11.79 -19.53 -5.40
CA LYS A 2 10.92 -20.32 -6.27
C LYS A 2 9.60 -19.59 -6.51
N LEU A 3 9.30 -19.28 -7.77
CA LEU A 3 8.05 -18.63 -8.19
C LEU A 3 7.10 -19.69 -8.75
N SER A 4 5.93 -19.83 -8.14
CA SER A 4 4.87 -20.71 -8.66
C SER A 4 3.69 -19.86 -9.12
N LEU A 5 3.29 -20.01 -10.37
CA LEU A 5 2.12 -19.36 -10.96
C LEU A 5 1.04 -20.41 -11.22
N LYS A 6 -0.19 -20.08 -10.84
CA LYS A 6 -1.38 -20.89 -11.16
C LYS A 6 -2.50 -19.95 -11.60
N ASN A 7 -3.08 -20.22 -12.77
CA ASN A 7 -4.16 -19.45 -13.37
C ASN A 7 -3.85 -17.94 -13.53
N ILE A 8 -2.65 -17.60 -14.02
CA ILE A 8 -2.23 -16.21 -14.24
C ILE A 8 -2.08 -15.93 -15.74
N GLY A 9 -2.95 -15.09 -16.29
CA GLY A 9 -2.98 -14.79 -17.73
C GLY A 9 -3.19 -16.05 -18.56
N LYS A 10 -2.25 -16.36 -19.47
CA LYS A 10 -2.27 -17.59 -20.29
C LYS A 10 -1.61 -18.80 -19.63
N ILE A 11 -1.08 -18.65 -18.42
CA ILE A 11 -0.38 -19.71 -17.70
C ILE A 11 -1.39 -20.41 -16.79
N ASP A 12 -1.73 -21.66 -17.12
CA ASP A 12 -2.48 -22.55 -16.23
C ASP A 12 -1.63 -22.91 -15.01
N THR A 13 -0.45 -23.50 -15.23
CA THR A 13 0.54 -23.74 -14.17
C THR A 13 1.96 -23.49 -14.67
N ALA A 14 2.78 -22.82 -13.87
CA ALA A 14 4.22 -22.73 -14.10
C ALA A 14 4.97 -22.68 -12.76
N THR A 15 6.15 -23.29 -12.72
CA THR A 15 7.08 -23.18 -11.59
C THR A 15 8.44 -22.78 -12.15
N VAL A 16 8.98 -21.67 -11.66
CA VAL A 16 10.26 -21.11 -12.09
C VAL A 16 11.16 -21.02 -10.87
N GLU A 17 12.31 -21.70 -10.94
CA GLU A 17 13.37 -21.54 -9.97
C GLU A 17 14.24 -20.35 -10.37
N ILE A 18 14.42 -19.41 -9.44
CA ILE A 18 15.16 -18.17 -9.65
C ILE A 18 16.39 -18.21 -8.74
N ASN A 19 17.55 -18.34 -9.37
CA ASN A 19 18.86 -18.37 -8.72
C ASN A 19 19.61 -17.06 -8.99
N GLY A 20 20.88 -17.10 -9.40
CA GLY A 20 21.64 -15.90 -9.80
C GLY A 20 21.06 -15.26 -11.07
N ILE A 21 21.82 -15.27 -12.16
CA ILE A 21 21.29 -14.80 -13.45
C ILE A 21 20.38 -15.88 -14.03
N THR A 22 19.09 -15.58 -14.17
CA THR A 22 18.07 -16.50 -14.71
C THR A 22 17.46 -15.89 -15.97
N VAL A 23 17.45 -16.63 -17.08
CA VAL A 23 16.92 -16.17 -18.38
C VAL A 23 15.59 -16.88 -18.67
N ILE A 24 14.54 -16.11 -18.96
CA ILE A 24 13.23 -16.63 -19.39
C ILE A 24 13.14 -16.49 -20.91
N ALA A 25 13.15 -17.61 -21.63
CA ALA A 25 13.15 -17.68 -23.10
C ALA A 25 12.01 -18.56 -23.66
N GLY A 26 11.79 -18.51 -24.97
CA GLY A 26 10.66 -19.16 -25.67
C GLY A 26 10.00 -18.28 -26.73
N GLU A 27 9.00 -18.78 -27.45
CA GLU A 27 8.28 -18.04 -28.50
C GLU A 27 7.43 -16.88 -27.96
N ASN A 28 7.12 -15.89 -28.78
CA ASN A 28 6.24 -14.79 -28.38
C ASN A 28 4.89 -15.30 -27.86
N ASN A 29 4.29 -14.57 -26.93
CA ASN A 29 2.93 -14.85 -26.42
C ASN A 29 2.76 -16.15 -25.61
N THR A 30 3.85 -16.82 -25.22
CA THR A 30 3.84 -18.06 -24.41
C THR A 30 3.88 -17.84 -22.89
N GLY A 31 3.77 -16.59 -22.42
CA GLY A 31 3.72 -16.27 -20.99
C GLY A 31 5.04 -15.75 -20.39
N LYS A 32 6.12 -15.60 -21.17
CA LYS A 32 7.38 -15.00 -20.68
C LYS A 32 7.19 -13.65 -19.97
N SER A 33 6.48 -12.72 -20.62
CA SER A 33 6.17 -11.41 -20.02
C SER A 33 5.24 -11.54 -18.81
N THR A 34 4.39 -12.56 -18.76
CA THR A 34 3.49 -12.83 -17.63
C THR A 34 4.27 -13.28 -16.41
N VAL A 35 5.24 -14.19 -16.56
CA VAL A 35 6.16 -14.59 -15.48
C VAL A 35 6.93 -13.39 -14.95
N GLY A 36 7.51 -12.58 -15.85
CA GLY A 36 8.24 -11.37 -15.45
C GLY A 36 7.36 -10.35 -14.73
N LYS A 37 6.12 -10.12 -15.21
CA LYS A 37 5.16 -9.23 -14.55
C LYS A 37 4.73 -9.75 -13.18
N ALA A 38 4.47 -11.05 -13.05
CA ALA A 38 4.13 -11.65 -11.76
C ALA A 38 5.28 -11.48 -10.75
N LEU A 39 6.52 -11.74 -11.19
CA LEU A 39 7.71 -11.52 -10.39
C LEU A 39 7.85 -10.05 -9.97
N PHE A 40 7.69 -9.12 -10.92
CA PHE A 40 7.73 -7.68 -10.67
C PHE A 40 6.65 -7.24 -9.67
N SER A 41 5.42 -7.72 -9.81
CA SER A 41 4.31 -7.41 -8.89
C SER A 41 4.62 -7.85 -7.48
N ILE A 42 5.16 -9.07 -7.29
CA ILE A 42 5.58 -9.58 -5.97
C ILE A 42 6.62 -8.62 -5.36
N PHE A 43 7.71 -8.34 -6.07
CA PHE A 43 8.76 -7.48 -5.55
C PHE A 43 8.26 -6.07 -5.19
N ASN A 44 7.47 -5.44 -6.05
CA ASN A 44 6.95 -4.10 -5.77
C ASN A 44 5.90 -4.07 -4.66
N SER A 45 5.18 -5.16 -4.44
CA SER A 45 4.18 -5.23 -3.36
C SER A 45 4.86 -5.30 -1.99
N PHE A 46 6.02 -5.95 -1.91
CA PHE A 46 6.81 -6.06 -0.68
C PHE A 46 7.86 -4.96 -0.52
N TYR A 47 8.12 -4.17 -1.57
CA TYR A 47 9.07 -3.07 -1.50
C TYR A 47 8.58 -1.98 -0.54
N ASP A 48 9.39 -1.70 0.48
CA ASP A 48 9.16 -0.63 1.45
C ASP A 48 7.76 -0.69 2.09
N ILE A 49 7.34 -1.91 2.45
CA ILE A 49 5.99 -2.19 2.96
C ILE A 49 5.68 -1.43 4.24
N ASP A 50 6.66 -1.28 5.14
CA ASP A 50 6.49 -0.53 6.39
C ASP A 50 6.14 0.94 6.11
N LYS A 51 6.86 1.57 5.16
CA LYS A 51 6.56 2.94 4.76
C LYS A 51 5.21 3.06 4.09
N ARG A 52 4.81 2.08 3.25
CA ARG A 52 3.46 2.06 2.65
C ARG A 52 2.39 1.98 3.74
N ILE A 53 2.56 1.10 4.71
CA ILE A 53 1.64 0.98 5.86
C ILE A 53 1.57 2.31 6.63
N SER A 54 2.70 2.94 6.94
CA SER A 54 2.72 4.25 7.62
C SER A 54 1.99 5.33 6.81
N LEU A 55 2.21 5.39 5.50
CA LEU A 55 1.52 6.34 4.61
C LEU A 55 0.01 6.08 4.55
N GLU A 56 -0.41 4.81 4.48
CA GLU A 56 -1.83 4.43 4.49
C GLU A 56 -2.53 4.82 5.79
N LYS A 57 -1.89 4.63 6.95
CA LYS A 57 -2.41 5.12 8.24
C LYS A 57 -2.60 6.63 8.23
N ILE A 58 -1.59 7.37 7.75
CA ILE A 58 -1.62 8.84 7.65
C ILE A 58 -2.76 9.28 6.71
N ASP A 59 -2.90 8.64 5.56
CA ASP A 59 -3.96 8.96 4.61
C ASP A 59 -5.35 8.61 5.14
N SER A 60 -5.48 7.53 5.91
CA SER A 60 -6.74 7.18 6.59
C SER A 60 -7.16 8.26 7.58
N VAL A 61 -6.26 8.71 8.47
CA VAL A 61 -6.52 9.80 9.41
C VAL A 61 -6.83 11.10 8.66
N ARG A 62 -6.06 11.41 7.60
CA ARG A 62 -6.29 12.59 6.75
C ARG A 62 -7.70 12.57 6.16
N ASN A 63 -8.15 11.44 5.63
CA ASN A 63 -9.46 11.31 4.99
C ASN A 63 -10.61 11.54 5.99
N ILE A 64 -10.48 11.04 7.22
CA ILE A 64 -11.47 11.26 8.30
C ILE A 64 -11.52 12.74 8.68
N LEU A 65 -10.36 13.37 8.90
CA LEU A 65 -10.30 14.80 9.23
C LEU A 65 -10.82 15.68 8.09
N ASP A 66 -10.51 15.32 6.85
CA ASP A 66 -11.03 15.95 5.64
C ASP A 66 -12.56 15.87 5.58
N GLU A 67 -13.15 14.76 6.00
CA GLU A 67 -14.61 14.58 6.07
C GLU A 67 -15.25 15.41 7.18
N MET A 68 -14.66 15.39 8.39
CA MET A 68 -15.11 16.22 9.51
C MET A 68 -15.10 17.71 9.16
N ILE A 69 -14.03 18.17 8.51
CA ILE A 69 -13.92 19.56 8.10
C ILE A 69 -14.94 19.91 7.02
N ARG A 70 -15.17 19.04 6.03
CA ARG A 70 -16.28 19.24 5.07
C ARG A 70 -17.65 19.33 5.73
N TYR A 71 -17.87 18.58 6.82
CA TYR A 71 -19.13 18.62 7.56
C TYR A 71 -19.33 19.94 8.31
N VAL A 72 -18.25 20.46 8.93
CA VAL A 72 -18.27 21.74 9.66
C VAL A 72 -18.23 22.95 8.72
N ASP A 73 -17.50 22.87 7.62
CA ASP A 73 -17.38 23.89 6.59
C ASP A 73 -18.58 23.86 5.63
N HIS A 74 -19.74 24.31 6.10
CA HIS A 74 -20.78 24.88 5.22
C HIS A 74 -20.32 26.19 4.51
N PHE A 75 -19.07 26.63 4.73
CA PHE A 75 -18.57 27.99 4.45
C PHE A 75 -17.52 28.11 3.31
N ASN A 76 -17.46 27.18 2.34
CA ASN A 76 -16.65 27.34 1.12
C ASN A 76 -15.14 27.63 1.37
N ILE A 77 -14.53 26.98 2.36
CA ILE A 77 -13.07 27.14 2.57
C ILE A 77 -12.30 26.49 1.41
N SER A 78 -11.36 27.24 0.83
CA SER A 78 -10.56 26.79 -0.31
C SER A 78 -9.69 25.58 0.07
N LYS A 79 -9.95 24.43 -0.59
CA LYS A 79 -9.27 23.14 -0.41
C LYS A 79 -7.73 23.16 -0.29
N PRO A 80 -6.96 24.02 -0.99
CA PRO A 80 -5.50 23.95 -0.94
C PRO A 80 -4.90 24.36 0.41
N VAL A 81 -5.57 25.26 1.15
CA VAL A 81 -4.99 25.87 2.36
C VAL A 81 -4.99 24.90 3.54
N TYR A 82 -6.07 24.12 3.70
CA TYR A 82 -6.22 23.22 4.83
C TYR A 82 -5.57 21.84 4.58
N ASN A 83 -5.47 21.39 3.32
CA ASN A 83 -4.86 20.10 2.95
C ASN A 83 -3.44 19.91 3.51
N ARG A 84 -2.58 20.95 3.48
CA ARG A 84 -1.22 20.85 4.05
C ARG A 84 -1.26 20.70 5.57
N LYS A 85 -2.14 21.46 6.24
CA LYS A 85 -2.30 21.42 7.70
C LYS A 85 -2.84 20.08 8.17
N ILE A 86 -3.86 19.53 7.51
CA ILE A 86 -4.39 18.21 7.84
C ILE A 86 -3.34 17.14 7.62
N LYS A 87 -2.61 17.18 6.50
CA LYS A 87 -1.55 16.21 6.28
C LYS A 87 -0.55 16.24 7.43
N ALA A 88 -0.11 17.42 7.89
CA ALA A 88 0.79 17.55 9.03
C ALA A 88 0.17 17.01 10.34
N ILE A 89 -1.08 17.36 10.64
CA ILE A 89 -1.81 16.86 11.81
C ILE A 89 -1.93 15.33 11.78
N SER A 90 -2.19 14.75 10.61
CA SER A 90 -2.31 13.29 10.43
C SER A 90 -0.99 12.57 10.73
N HIS A 91 0.15 13.17 10.36
CA HIS A 91 1.47 12.63 10.73
C HIS A 91 1.69 12.66 12.25
N ILE A 92 1.30 13.75 12.91
CA ILE A 92 1.43 13.89 14.37
C ILE A 92 0.56 12.83 15.07
N ILE A 93 -0.71 12.70 14.69
CA ILE A 93 -1.63 11.73 15.30
C ILE A 93 -1.09 10.31 15.16
N VAL A 94 -0.68 9.90 13.95
CA VAL A 94 -0.13 8.56 13.73
C VAL A 94 1.16 8.35 14.52
N SER A 95 2.07 9.33 14.54
CA SER A 95 3.32 9.24 15.29
C SER A 95 3.10 9.12 16.79
N GLU A 96 2.14 9.86 17.35
CA GLU A 96 1.81 9.78 18.78
C GLU A 96 1.11 8.47 19.13
N TYR A 97 0.25 7.94 18.25
CA TYR A 97 -0.36 6.62 18.43
C TYR A 97 0.69 5.50 18.43
N GLU A 98 1.65 5.54 17.49
CA GLU A 98 2.71 4.52 17.41
C GLU A 98 3.71 4.57 18.58
N LYS A 99 3.91 5.74 19.21
CA LYS A 99 4.73 5.87 20.42
C LYS A 99 4.03 5.37 21.69
N ASN A 100 2.71 5.48 21.74
CA ASN A 100 1.92 5.13 22.92
C ASN A 100 1.38 3.71 22.82
N THR A 101 2.12 2.74 23.34
CA THR A 101 1.73 1.32 23.46
C THR A 101 0.54 1.06 24.42
N PHE A 102 -0.07 2.11 24.98
CA PHE A 102 -1.02 2.06 26.11
C PHE A 102 -2.50 2.08 25.73
N LEU A 103 -2.86 2.37 24.47
CA LEU A 103 -4.24 2.28 24.01
C LEU A 103 -4.37 1.04 23.14
N LYS A 104 -4.74 -0.07 23.79
CA LYS A 104 -5.19 -1.23 23.02
C LYS A 104 -6.54 -0.91 22.42
N PRO A 105 -6.90 -1.52 21.27
CA PRO A 105 -8.24 -1.37 20.70
C PRO A 105 -9.36 -1.69 21.72
N GLU A 106 -9.08 -2.56 22.68
CA GLU A 106 -9.97 -2.90 23.79
C GLU A 106 -10.30 -1.72 24.73
N ASP A 107 -9.42 -0.72 24.81
CA ASP A 107 -9.59 0.45 25.70
C ASP A 107 -10.48 1.55 25.09
N ILE A 108 -10.85 1.43 23.80
CA ILE A 108 -11.59 2.46 23.05
C ILE A 108 -13.11 2.22 23.11
N TYR A 109 -13.55 0.99 23.35
CA TYR A 109 -14.96 0.58 23.31
C TYR A 109 -15.60 0.31 24.68
N ASN A 110 -14.90 0.64 25.77
CA ASN A 110 -15.43 0.65 27.15
C ASN A 110 -15.72 2.07 27.61
#